data_AF-T0TAY9-F1
#
_entry.id   AF-T0TAY9-F1
#
_cell.length_a   1.000
_cell.length_b   1.000
_cell.length_c   1.000
_cell.angle_alpha   90.00
_cell.angle_beta   90.00
_cell.angle_gamma   90.00
#
_symmetry.space_group_name_H-M   'P 1'
#
loop_
_entity.id
_entity.type
_entity.pdbx_description
1 polymer ?
#
loop_
_entity_poly.entity_id
_entity_poly.type
_entity_poly.pdbx_seq_one_letter_code
_entity_poly.pdbx_strand_id
1 'polypeptide(L)'
;MNKSKELLPLGSIVYLEEGTQKLVIVGRGAIFEDPETGEQVFADYMGVLYPAGLQTNSTLFFQHENIDEVVFEGYHDDEEDRFLKVYHEWEENLKIPRKQID
;
A
#
# COMPACT_ATOMS: atom_id res chain seq x y z
N MET A 1 13.42 -2.30 -16.10
CA MET A 1 13.15 -0.92 -15.64
C MET A 1 11.70 -0.93 -15.20
N ASN A 2 11.46 -1.27 -13.93
CA ASN A 2 10.11 -1.36 -13.40
C ASN A 2 9.52 0.04 -13.40
N LYS A 3 8.30 0.17 -13.93
CA LYS A 3 7.51 1.40 -13.84
C LYS A 3 7.51 1.81 -12.36
N SER A 4 8.20 2.89 -12.02
CA SER A 4 7.92 3.64 -10.80
C SER A 4 6.49 4.16 -10.96
N LYS A 5 5.50 3.33 -10.65
CA LYS A 5 4.12 3.80 -10.54
C LYS A 5 4.10 4.63 -9.26
N GLU A 6 3.84 5.91 -9.39
CA GLU A 6 3.68 6.81 -8.25
C GLU A 6 2.67 6.19 -7.28
N LEU A 7 2.99 6.22 -5.99
CA LEU A 7 2.10 5.64 -5.00
C LEU A 7 0.78 6.42 -5.01
N LEU A 8 -0.34 5.70 -5.04
CA LEU A 8 -1.66 6.26 -4.81
C LEU A 8 -1.74 6.99 -3.46
N PRO A 9 -2.39 8.17 -3.41
CA PRO A 9 -2.59 8.91 -2.17
C PRO A 9 -3.45 8.15 -1.15
N LEU A 10 -3.34 8.54 0.12
CA LEU A 10 -4.23 8.01 1.16
C LEU A 10 -5.69 8.33 0.85
N GLY A 11 -6.58 7.41 1.22
CA GLY A 11 -8.00 7.51 0.90
C GLY A 11 -8.37 7.02 -0.50
N SER A 12 -7.39 6.63 -1.33
CA SER A 12 -7.68 5.95 -2.59
C SER A 12 -8.45 4.66 -2.35
N ILE A 13 -9.43 4.38 -3.20
CA ILE A 13 -10.26 3.18 -3.15
C ILE A 13 -9.89 2.28 -4.32
N VAL A 14 -9.53 1.03 -4.03
CA VAL A 14 -9.02 0.08 -5.01
C VAL A 14 -9.69 -1.28 -4.92
N TYR A 15 -9.66 -2.03 -6.02
CA TYR A 15 -9.79 -3.49 -6.03
C TYR A 15 -8.41 -4.10 -6.22
N LEU A 16 -8.14 -5.20 -5.51
CA LEU A 16 -6.98 -6.04 -5.76
C LEU A 16 -7.31 -7.10 -6.80
N GLU A 17 -6.29 -7.63 -7.46
CA GLU A 17 -6.42 -8.81 -8.31
C GLU A 17 -7.11 -9.95 -7.52
N GLU A 18 -8.10 -10.60 -8.16
CA GLU A 18 -8.97 -11.62 -7.54
C GLU A 18 -9.80 -11.16 -6.32
N GLY A 19 -9.71 -9.87 -5.95
CA GLY A 19 -10.46 -9.27 -4.86
C GLY A 19 -11.92 -9.03 -5.23
N THR A 20 -12.83 -9.38 -4.30
CA THR A 20 -14.28 -9.12 -4.47
C THR A 20 -14.76 -7.90 -3.70
N GLN A 21 -13.90 -7.29 -2.87
CA GLN A 21 -14.22 -6.18 -1.99
C GLN A 21 -13.29 -5.01 -2.23
N LYS A 22 -13.83 -3.80 -2.11
CA LYS A 22 -13.04 -2.57 -2.19
C LYS A 22 -12.20 -2.40 -0.93
N LEU A 23 -11.00 -1.86 -1.11
CA LEU A 23 -10.13 -1.43 -0.01
C LEU A 23 -9.94 0.08 -0.06
N VAL A 24 -9.85 0.71 1.10
CA VAL A 24 -9.32 2.08 1.24
C VAL A 24 -7.87 1.98 1.67
N ILE A 25 -6.97 2.68 0.96
CA ILE A 25 -5.56 2.80 1.36
C ILE A 25 -5.48 3.75 2.56
N VAL A 26 -4.94 3.25 3.68
CA VAL A 26 -4.80 3.98 4.95
C VAL A 26 -3.35 4.10 5.42
N GLY A 27 -2.42 3.41 4.77
CA GLY A 27 -0.99 3.54 5.02
C GLY A 27 -0.16 3.25 3.77
N ARG A 28 1.06 3.78 3.75
CA ARG A 28 2.04 3.62 2.68
C ARG A 28 3.38 3.25 3.25
N GLY A 29 4.09 2.35 2.58
CA GLY A 29 5.38 1.81 3.01
C GLY A 29 5.34 1.11 4.37
N ALA A 30 4.36 0.23 4.54
CA ALA A 30 4.17 -0.49 5.79
C ALA A 30 5.27 -1.53 5.98
N ILE A 31 5.96 -1.47 7.11
CA ILE A 31 6.87 -2.53 7.58
C ILE A 31 6.14 -3.34 8.63
N PHE A 32 6.09 -4.66 8.46
CA PHE A 32 5.45 -5.58 9.38
C PHE A 32 6.24 -6.89 9.48
N GLU A 33 5.97 -7.66 10.52
CA GLU A 33 6.50 -9.02 10.66
C GLU A 33 5.63 -9.96 9.82
N ASP A 34 6.25 -10.62 8.83
CA ASP A 34 5.59 -11.62 8.01
C ASP A 34 5.20 -12.83 8.88
N PRO A 35 3.90 -13.12 9.08
CA PRO A 35 3.48 -14.22 9.94
C PRO A 35 3.98 -15.60 9.49
N GLU A 36 4.32 -15.75 8.20
CA GLU A 36 4.77 -17.01 7.62
C GLU A 36 6.27 -17.26 7.86
N THR A 37 7.08 -16.21 7.79
CA THR A 37 8.55 -16.32 7.86
C THR A 37 9.13 -15.80 9.17
N GLY A 38 8.40 -14.94 9.89
CA GLY A 38 8.87 -14.22 11.07
C GLY A 38 9.86 -13.09 10.76
N GLU A 39 10.10 -12.81 9.47
CA GLU A 39 11.02 -11.75 9.05
C GLU A 39 10.28 -10.41 8.92
N GLN A 40 10.99 -9.30 9.12
CA GLN A 40 10.45 -8.00 8.77
C GLN A 40 10.42 -7.86 7.25
N VAL A 41 9.24 -7.53 6.74
CA VAL A 41 8.99 -7.30 5.32
C VAL A 41 8.29 -5.96 5.12
N PHE A 42 8.32 -5.49 3.88
CA PHE A 42 7.74 -4.23 3.46
C PHE A 42 6.59 -4.46 2.46
N ALA A 43 5.53 -3.66 2.56
CA ALA A 43 4.47 -3.53 1.56
C ALA A 43 4.23 -2.07 1.17
N ASP A 44 3.96 -1.82 -0.11
CA ASP A 44 3.64 -0.49 -0.62
C ASP A 44 2.44 0.11 0.11
N TYR A 45 1.42 -0.70 0.41
CA TYR A 45 0.16 -0.25 0.97
C TYR A 45 -0.30 -1.04 2.19
N MET A 46 -0.97 -0.33 3.07
CA MET A 46 -1.83 -0.85 4.11
C MET A 46 -3.26 -0.39 3.79
N GLY A 47 -4.19 -1.33 3.65
CA GLY A 47 -5.59 -1.05 3.36
C GLY A 47 -6.56 -1.67 4.36
N VAL A 48 -7.77 -1.13 4.37
CA VAL A 48 -8.90 -1.63 5.15
C VAL A 48 -10.14 -1.81 4.27
N LEU A 49 -11.05 -2.67 4.68
CA LEU A 49 -12.27 -2.96 3.93
C LEU A 49 -13.14 -1.71 3.76
N TYR A 50 -13.64 -1.46 2.56
CA TYR A 50 -14.68 -0.45 2.31
C TYR A 50 -16.06 -1.11 2.15
N PRO A 51 -17.14 -0.61 2.77
CA PRO A 51 -17.22 0.59 3.61
C PRO A 51 -17.04 0.33 5.12
N ALA A 52 -16.64 -0.88 5.52
CA ALA A 52 -16.57 -1.28 6.93
C ALA A 52 -15.51 -0.50 7.75
N GLY A 53 -14.42 -0.07 7.10
CA GLY A 53 -13.31 0.62 7.71
C GLY A 53 -12.35 -0.31 8.46
N LEU A 54 -11.56 0.28 9.36
CA LEU A 54 -10.59 -0.44 10.18
C LEU A 54 -11.29 -1.36 11.17
N GLN A 55 -11.02 -2.66 11.09
CA GLN A 55 -11.30 -3.62 12.15
C GLN A 55 -9.97 -4.14 12.69
N THR A 56 -9.91 -4.45 13.99
CA THR A 56 -8.66 -4.77 14.70
C THR A 56 -7.83 -5.90 14.07
N ASN A 57 -8.46 -6.79 13.30
CA ASN A 57 -7.82 -7.95 12.68
C ASN A 57 -7.95 -7.98 11.15
N SER A 58 -8.35 -6.88 10.50
CA SER A 58 -8.73 -6.87 9.08
C SER A 58 -7.91 -5.91 8.23
N THR A 59 -6.68 -5.63 8.65
CA THR A 59 -5.74 -4.85 7.84
C THR A 59 -5.14 -5.75 6.77
N LEU A 60 -5.13 -5.27 5.53
CA LEU A 60 -4.47 -5.94 4.43
C LEU A 60 -3.21 -5.17 4.03
N PHE A 61 -2.12 -5.90 3.81
CA PHE A 61 -0.89 -5.36 3.25
C PHE A 61 -0.75 -5.87 1.81
N PHE A 62 -0.50 -4.97 0.86
CA PHE A 62 -0.40 -5.33 -0.54
C PHE A 62 0.60 -4.45 -1.29
N GLN A 63 1.13 -4.98 -2.39
CA GLN A 63 1.99 -4.22 -3.29
C GLN A 63 1.16 -3.49 -4.33
N HIS A 64 1.74 -2.44 -4.91
CA HIS A 64 1.08 -1.67 -5.96
C HIS A 64 0.75 -2.54 -7.19
N GLU A 65 1.56 -3.55 -7.48
CA GLU A 65 1.31 -4.48 -8.57
C GLU A 65 0.08 -5.37 -8.36
N ASN A 66 -0.39 -5.55 -7.11
CA ASN A 66 -1.60 -6.32 -6.82
C ASN A 66 -2.90 -5.54 -7.07
N ILE A 67 -2.83 -4.27 -7.48
CA ILE A 67 -4.02 -3.44 -7.75
C ILE A 67 -4.54 -3.73 -9.15
N ASP A 68 -5.80 -4.19 -9.24
CA ASP A 68 -6.52 -4.43 -10.49
C ASP A 68 -7.22 -3.15 -10.98
N GLU A 69 -7.95 -2.48 -10.09
CA GLU A 69 -8.74 -1.28 -10.43
C GLU A 69 -8.58 -0.19 -9.37
N VAL A 70 -8.35 1.05 -9.80
CA VAL A 70 -8.47 2.25 -8.96
C VAL A 70 -9.87 2.84 -9.16
N VAL A 71 -10.72 2.64 -8.16
CA VAL A 71 -12.13 3.11 -8.17
C VAL A 71 -12.20 4.61 -7.85
N PHE A 72 -11.31 5.08 -6.99
CA PHE A 72 -11.21 6.48 -6.60
C PHE A 72 -9.77 6.79 -6.22
N GLU A 73 -9.23 7.89 -6.74
CA GLU A 73 -7.93 8.41 -6.33
C GLU A 73 -8.11 9.29 -5.09
N GLY A 74 -7.26 9.08 -4.10
CA GLY A 74 -7.31 9.77 -2.82
C GLY A 74 -7.07 11.27 -2.92
N TYR A 75 -7.12 11.94 -1.78
CA TYR A 75 -6.87 13.37 -1.72
C TYR A 75 -5.39 13.68 -2.03
N HIS A 76 -5.16 14.70 -2.86
CA HIS A 76 -3.84 15.10 -3.32
C HIS A 76 -3.70 16.63 -3.22
N ASP A 77 -2.59 17.07 -2.64
CA ASP A 77 -2.17 18.46 -2.56
C ASP A 77 -0.63 18.58 -2.47
N ASP A 78 -0.12 19.78 -2.24
CA ASP A 78 1.32 20.04 -2.14
C ASP A 78 2.01 19.22 -1.01
N GLU A 79 1.28 18.80 0.03
CA GLU A 79 1.81 17.95 1.10
C GLU A 79 2.00 16.52 0.61
N GLU A 80 1.07 16.01 -0.20
CA GLU A 80 1.18 14.71 -0.88
C GLU A 80 2.39 14.67 -1.82
N ASP A 81 2.59 15.71 -2.64
CA ASP A 81 3.77 15.86 -3.50
C ASP A 81 5.09 15.83 -2.71
N ARG A 82 5.11 16.50 -1.55
CA ARG A 82 6.27 16.52 -0.67
C ARG A 82 6.50 15.16 -0.01
N PHE A 83 5.44 14.49 0.39
CA PHE A 83 5.51 13.14 0.96
C PHE A 83 6.16 12.17 -0.02
N LEU A 84 5.73 12.16 -1.29
CA LEU A 84 6.28 11.24 -2.31
C LEU A 84 7.78 11.42 -2.51
N LYS A 85 8.29 12.67 -2.48
CA LYS A 85 9.74 12.94 -2.56
C LYS A 85 10.52 12.30 -1.42
N VAL A 86 10.08 12.53 -0.17
CA VAL A 86 10.72 11.97 1.02
C VAL A 86 10.57 10.44 1.05
N TYR A 87 9.43 9.94 0.61
CA TYR A 87 9.15 8.51 0.52
C TYR A 87 10.13 7.80 -0.42
N HIS A 88 10.34 8.33 -1.63
CA HIS A 88 11.26 7.70 -2.58
C HIS A 88 12.71 7.71 -2.08
N GLU A 89 13.16 8.80 -1.46
CA GLU A 89 14.49 8.85 -0.82
C GLU A 89 14.62 7.78 0.28
N TRP A 90 13.57 7.58 1.07
CA TRP A 90 13.55 6.53 2.10
C TRP A 90 13.53 5.12 1.50
N GLU A 91 12.71 4.88 0.48
CA GLU A 91 12.56 3.58 -0.20
C GLU A 91 13.87 3.14 -0.87
N GLU A 92 14.60 4.06 -1.52
CA GLU A 92 15.90 3.78 -2.13
C GLU A 92 16.95 3.29 -1.12
N ASN A 93 16.83 3.69 0.14
CA ASN A 93 17.73 3.32 1.23
C ASN A 93 17.21 2.14 2.07
N LEU A 94 16.05 1.58 1.72
CA LEU A 94 15.41 0.52 2.49
C LEU A 94 16.14 -0.81 2.27
N LYS A 95 16.58 -1.43 3.37
CA LYS A 95 17.24 -2.76 3.36
C LYS A 95 16.27 -3.92 3.63
N ILE A 96 15.03 -3.59 3.98
CA ILE A 96 13.99 -4.55 4.33
C ILE A 96 13.43 -5.14 3.02
N PRO A 97 13.30 -6.47 2.90
CA PRO A 97 12.78 -7.09 1.69
C PRO A 97 11.30 -6.73 1.47
N ARG A 98 10.92 -6.56 0.20
CA ARG A 98 9.51 -6.43 -0.19
C ARG A 98 8.81 -7.78 0.01
N LYS A 99 7.63 -7.80 0.66
CA LYS A 99 6.81 -9.02 0.78
C LYS A 99 6.42 -9.47 -0.63
N GLN A 100 6.75 -10.71 -0.96
CA GLN A 100 6.21 -11.37 -2.13
C GLN A 100 4.78 -11.80 -1.78
N ILE A 101 3.83 -11.39 -2.61
CA ILE A 101 2.42 -11.72 -2.45
C ILE A 101 2.07 -12.55 -3.68
N ASP A 102 1.87 -13.85 -3.44
CA ASP A 102 1.47 -14.83 -4.44
C ASP A 102 -0.02 -14.69 -4.81
#